data_AF-A0A0X8GL73-F1
#
_entry.id   AF-A0A0X8GL73-F1
#
_cell.length_a   1.000
_cell.length_b   1.000
_cell.length_c   1.000
_cell.angle_alpha   90.00
_cell.angle_beta   90.00
_cell.angle_gamma   90.00
#
_symmetry.space_group_name_H-M   'P 1'
#
loop_
_entity.id
_entity.type
_entity.pdbx_description
1 polymer ?
#
loop_
_entity_poly.entity_id
_entity_poly.type
_entity_poly.pdbx_seq_one_letter_code
_entity_poly.pdbx_strand_id
1 'polypeptide(L)'
;MTVFALSHQNFAAPIRRINGFTARAMQAHLYDELGIKRKGCVFVFPKGSRGAANMLIYWLLQLYVSAPTATAGWFIQVPTDVLRKVWPEDHWPDTHHITCFALQSMGNAVPTPLTINITHQQRTELLAWSPLPLLIGINEITCLNARAPVMRINDHEFIAPDGAQILGGEYWTIHSLKRLSNTYNHLAYMVDWVDALGIPREHAKVRVLAACIHTHDQIDAMDELIHWLPYLLPDEDAQAVANKLSKRSNLEGTRWKPADSAQMQSSGLRH
;
A
#
# COMPACT_ATOMS: atom_id res chain seq x y z
N MET A 1 3.05 16.10 9.34
CA MET A 1 3.21 14.67 9.63
C MET A 1 4.65 14.33 9.31
N THR A 2 5.37 13.62 10.18
CA THR A 2 6.82 13.46 10.00
C THR A 2 7.16 11.97 10.00
N VAL A 3 7.74 11.50 8.89
CA VAL A 3 8.39 10.19 8.82
C VAL A 3 9.80 10.35 9.33
N PHE A 4 10.25 9.43 10.19
CA PHE A 4 11.61 9.46 10.72
C PHE A 4 12.41 8.24 10.24
N ALA A 5 13.70 8.47 9.96
CA ALA A 5 14.66 7.40 9.74
C ALA A 5 15.37 7.08 11.06
N LEU A 6 15.14 5.86 11.55
CA LEU A 6 15.69 5.33 12.79
C LEU A 6 16.90 4.43 12.50
N SER A 7 17.92 4.54 13.35
CA SER A 7 19.11 3.70 13.27
C SER A 7 18.82 2.27 13.72
N HIS A 8 19.76 1.35 13.51
CA HIS A 8 19.64 -0.02 14.01
C HIS A 8 19.56 -0.13 15.53
N GLN A 9 20.06 0.86 16.28
CA GLN A 9 19.98 0.88 17.75
C GLN A 9 18.54 1.09 18.25
N ASN A 10 17.69 1.68 17.40
CA ASN A 10 16.28 1.85 17.69
C ASN A 10 15.49 0.53 17.53
N PHE A 11 16.04 -0.48 16.86
CA PHE A 11 15.42 -1.79 16.78
C PHE A 11 15.77 -2.59 18.05
N ALA A 12 14.79 -2.80 18.93
CA ALA A 12 15.04 -3.43 20.22
C ALA A 12 15.00 -4.96 20.14
N ALA A 13 13.88 -5.53 19.68
CA ALA A 13 13.73 -6.99 19.57
C ALA A 13 12.53 -7.38 18.70
N PRO A 14 12.63 -8.48 17.93
CA PRO A 14 11.45 -9.11 17.33
C PRO A 14 10.56 -9.72 18.41
N ILE A 15 9.24 -9.70 18.19
CA ILE A 15 8.24 -10.32 19.09
C ILE A 15 7.69 -11.59 18.43
N ARG A 16 7.19 -11.47 17.20
CA ARG A 16 6.65 -12.61 16.43
C ARG A 16 6.53 -12.28 14.93
N ARG A 17 6.61 -13.31 14.07
CA ARG A 17 6.21 -13.20 12.67
C ARG A 17 4.71 -12.92 12.57
N ILE A 18 4.31 -12.19 11.53
CA ILE A 18 2.90 -12.00 11.17
C ILE A 18 2.69 -12.61 9.78
N ASN A 19 1.84 -13.62 9.72
CA ASN A 19 1.51 -14.30 8.47
C ASN A 19 0.35 -13.58 7.76
N GLY A 20 0.22 -13.80 6.45
CA GLY A 20 -0.89 -13.26 5.63
C GLY A 20 -0.59 -11.92 4.96
N PHE A 21 0.55 -11.29 5.27
CA PHE A 21 1.09 -10.18 4.49
C PHE A 21 1.89 -10.69 3.29
N THR A 22 1.94 -9.87 2.24
CA THR A 22 2.77 -10.20 1.07
C THR A 22 4.25 -9.89 1.31
N ALA A 23 4.52 -8.88 2.14
CA ALA A 23 5.86 -8.64 2.68
C ALA A 23 6.16 -9.58 3.86
N ARG A 24 7.46 -9.75 4.18
CA ARG A 24 7.86 -10.36 5.45
C ARG A 24 7.50 -9.38 6.55
N ALA A 25 6.45 -9.68 7.33
CA ALA A 25 5.99 -8.83 8.40
C ALA A 25 6.30 -9.45 9.77
N MET A 26 6.78 -8.63 10.70
CA MET A 26 6.93 -9.03 12.10
C MET A 26 6.43 -7.95 13.04
N GLN A 27 5.92 -8.37 14.19
CA GLN A 27 5.75 -7.47 15.31
C GLN A 27 7.08 -7.33 16.04
N ALA A 28 7.47 -6.11 16.39
CA ALA A 28 8.72 -5.82 17.06
C ALA A 28 8.58 -4.71 18.09
N HIS A 29 9.52 -4.68 19.03
CA HIS A 29 9.78 -3.51 19.86
C HIS A 29 10.80 -2.61 19.17
N LEU A 30 10.51 -1.31 19.13
CA LEU A 30 11.39 -0.28 18.61
C LEU A 30 11.38 0.95 19.54
N TYR A 31 12.39 1.79 19.45
CA TYR A 31 12.44 3.09 20.12
C TYR A 31 12.18 4.17 19.08
N ASP A 32 11.18 5.01 19.30
CA ASP A 32 10.87 6.12 18.40
C ASP A 32 11.96 7.22 18.46
N GLU A 33 11.77 8.29 17.70
CA GLU A 33 12.68 9.44 17.64
C GLU A 33 12.87 10.16 18.98
N LEU A 34 11.96 9.94 19.95
CA LEU A 34 12.01 10.47 21.31
C LEU A 34 12.62 9.46 22.30
N GLY A 35 13.08 8.30 21.82
CA GLY A 35 13.60 7.23 22.66
C GLY A 35 12.51 6.47 23.44
N ILE A 36 11.23 6.64 23.09
CA ILE A 36 10.12 5.96 23.75
C ILE A 36 9.96 4.58 23.11
N LYS A 37 9.87 3.54 23.95
CA LYS A 37 9.63 2.18 23.48
C LYS A 37 8.21 2.06 22.90
N ARG A 38 8.13 1.71 21.62
CA ARG A 38 6.91 1.42 20.88
C ARG A 38 6.82 -0.04 20.50
N LYS A 39 5.59 -0.46 20.19
CA LYS A 39 5.31 -1.72 19.50
C LYS A 39 4.95 -1.37 18.07
N GLY A 40 5.63 -1.98 17.10
CA GLY A 40 5.41 -1.74 15.68
C GLY A 40 5.25 -3.02 14.88
N CYS A 41 4.67 -2.87 13.69
CA CYS A 41 4.71 -3.86 12.62
C CYS A 41 5.81 -3.47 11.65
N VAL A 42 6.87 -4.27 11.56
CA VAL A 42 8.03 -4.05 10.71
C VAL A 42 7.89 -4.90 9.45
N PHE A 43 7.94 -4.24 8.29
CA PHE A 43 7.88 -4.84 6.96
C PHE A 43 9.28 -4.89 6.36
N VAL A 44 9.70 -6.10 6.03
CA VAL A 44 11.06 -6.43 5.61
C VAL A 44 11.05 -6.94 4.17
N PHE A 45 12.04 -6.48 3.42
CA PHE A 45 12.18 -6.72 1.97
C PHE A 45 13.57 -7.26 1.66
N PRO A 46 13.72 -8.55 1.32
CA PRO A 46 15.03 -9.16 1.10
C PRO A 46 15.84 -8.54 -0.05
N LYS A 47 15.20 -7.89 -1.02
CA LYS A 47 15.86 -7.40 -2.25
C LYS A 47 15.92 -5.88 -2.39
N GLY A 48 15.78 -5.13 -1.29
CA GLY A 48 16.08 -3.68 -1.24
C GLY A 48 14.89 -2.80 -0.87
N SER A 49 14.99 -1.51 -1.21
CA SER A 49 14.14 -0.44 -0.69
C SER A 49 12.82 -0.23 -1.42
N ARG A 50 12.60 -0.81 -2.61
CA ARG A 50 11.35 -0.61 -3.38
C ARG A 50 10.10 -1.02 -2.60
N GLY A 51 10.17 -2.14 -1.89
CA GLY A 51 9.08 -2.56 -1.00
C GLY A 51 8.83 -1.58 0.15
N ALA A 52 9.90 -0.99 0.72
CA ALA A 52 9.78 0.03 1.76
C ALA A 52 9.17 1.33 1.21
N ALA A 53 9.58 1.75 0.01
CA ALA A 53 8.97 2.87 -0.70
C ALA A 53 7.48 2.61 -0.99
N ASN A 54 7.13 1.40 -1.45
CA ASN A 54 5.75 0.99 -1.67
C ASN A 54 4.90 1.12 -0.38
N MET A 55 5.43 0.68 0.76
CA MET A 55 4.75 0.82 2.05
C MET A 55 4.55 2.28 2.46
N LEU A 56 5.58 3.11 2.30
CA LEU A 56 5.49 4.55 2.58
C LEU A 56 4.40 5.20 1.72
N ILE A 57 4.46 4.99 0.39
CA ILE A 57 3.49 5.54 -0.56
C ILE A 57 2.07 5.19 -0.13
N TYR A 58 1.81 3.91 0.15
CA TYR A 58 0.47 3.45 0.48
C TYR A 58 0.00 3.98 1.84
N TRP A 59 0.90 4.07 2.82
CA TRP A 59 0.58 4.62 4.14
C TRP A 59 0.29 6.13 4.08
N LEU A 60 1.10 6.91 3.36
CA LEU A 60 0.87 8.36 3.15
C LEU A 60 -0.46 8.62 2.44
N LEU A 61 -0.76 7.86 1.38
CA LEU A 61 -2.04 7.98 0.66
C LEU A 61 -3.24 7.63 1.55
N GLN A 62 -3.09 6.70 2.50
CA GLN A 62 -4.16 6.39 3.47
C GLN A 62 -4.37 7.52 4.48
N LEU A 63 -3.30 8.13 4.99
CA LEU A 63 -3.38 9.27 5.89
C LEU A 63 -4.07 10.46 5.23
N TYR A 64 -3.73 10.71 3.97
CA TYR A 64 -4.36 11.74 3.14
C TYR A 64 -5.89 11.60 3.10
N VAL A 65 -6.39 10.39 2.85
CA VAL A 65 -7.84 10.13 2.77
C VAL A 65 -8.49 9.90 4.14
N SER A 66 -7.76 10.14 5.23
CA SER A 66 -8.19 9.85 6.60
C SER A 66 -8.69 8.41 6.78
N ALA A 67 -8.13 7.46 6.03
CA ALA A 67 -8.42 6.05 6.23
C ALA A 67 -7.76 5.59 7.54
N PRO A 68 -8.45 4.74 8.34
CA PRO A 68 -7.86 4.14 9.53
C PRO A 68 -6.53 3.44 9.20
N THR A 69 -5.44 4.02 9.68
CA THR A 69 -4.08 3.53 9.49
C THR A 69 -3.20 3.94 10.67
N ALA A 70 -1.99 3.39 10.74
CA ALA A 70 -1.10 3.68 11.85
C ALA A 70 -0.79 5.18 11.93
N THR A 71 -0.84 5.74 13.14
CA THR A 71 -0.61 7.18 13.37
C THR A 71 0.85 7.60 13.19
N ALA A 72 1.78 6.64 13.17
CA ALA A 72 3.19 6.87 12.97
C ALA A 72 3.82 5.77 12.12
N GLY A 73 4.82 6.17 11.34
CA GLY A 73 5.60 5.33 10.45
C GLY A 73 7.08 5.73 10.48
N TRP A 74 7.96 4.73 10.41
CA TRP A 74 9.41 4.91 10.52
C TRP A 74 10.13 4.08 9.47
N PHE A 75 11.18 4.64 8.88
CA PHE A 75 12.24 3.81 8.31
C PHE A 75 13.10 3.29 9.46
N ILE A 76 13.40 2.01 9.48
CA ILE A 76 14.24 1.42 10.52
C ILE A 76 15.23 0.43 9.91
N GLN A 77 16.48 0.52 10.33
CA GLN A 77 17.50 -0.45 9.95
C GLN A 77 17.38 -1.67 10.87
N VAL A 78 17.18 -2.85 10.29
CA VAL A 78 17.14 -4.10 11.05
C VAL A 78 18.40 -4.92 10.76
N PRO A 79 19.12 -5.39 11.79
CA PRO A 79 20.29 -6.25 11.60
C PRO A 79 19.95 -7.53 10.84
N THR A 80 20.76 -7.86 9.82
CA THR A 80 20.49 -9.02 8.97
C THR A 80 20.63 -10.35 9.71
N ASP A 81 21.44 -10.42 10.77
CA ASP A 81 21.55 -11.62 11.61
C ASP A 81 20.25 -11.89 12.38
N VAL A 82 19.54 -10.84 12.82
CA VAL A 82 18.19 -10.95 13.39
C VAL A 82 17.24 -11.47 12.33
N LEU A 83 17.29 -10.92 11.11
CA LEU A 83 16.41 -11.36 10.02
C LEU A 83 16.64 -12.83 9.64
N ARG A 84 17.90 -13.30 9.61
CA ARG A 84 18.24 -14.72 9.40
C ARG A 84 17.72 -15.63 10.51
N LYS A 85 17.68 -15.17 11.76
CA LYS A 85 17.07 -15.90 12.88
C LYS A 85 15.56 -15.92 12.77
N VAL A 86 14.96 -14.77 12.42
CA VAL A 86 13.50 -14.65 12.29
C VAL A 86 13.02 -15.43 11.08
N TRP A 87 13.68 -15.39 9.92
CA TRP A 87 13.35 -16.09 8.66
C TRP A 87 14.59 -16.81 8.09
N PRO A 88 14.98 -17.98 8.66
CA PRO A 88 16.12 -18.77 8.18
C PRO A 88 15.91 -19.35 6.77
N GLU A 89 14.66 -19.42 6.31
CA GLU A 89 14.30 -19.90 4.98
C GLU A 89 14.60 -18.89 3.85
N ASP A 90 14.77 -17.61 4.18
CA ASP A 90 14.96 -16.54 3.19
C ASP A 90 16.46 -16.29 2.91
N HIS A 91 16.75 -15.91 1.66
CA HIS A 91 18.07 -15.44 1.27
C HIS A 91 18.20 -13.94 1.53
N TRP A 92 18.92 -13.60 2.59
CA TRP A 92 19.22 -12.22 2.96
C TRP A 92 20.52 -11.72 2.33
N PRO A 93 20.60 -10.46 1.89
CA PRO A 93 21.81 -9.90 1.31
C PRO A 93 22.92 -9.82 2.36
N ASP A 94 24.17 -9.76 1.91
CA ASP A 94 25.35 -9.74 2.78
C ASP A 94 25.62 -8.37 3.44
N THR A 95 24.63 -7.49 3.46
CA THR A 95 24.69 -6.23 4.19
C THR A 95 24.46 -6.46 5.68
N HIS A 96 25.08 -5.62 6.54
CA HIS A 96 24.87 -5.72 8.00
C HIS A 96 23.43 -5.40 8.42
N HIS A 97 22.75 -4.54 7.67
CA HIS A 97 21.40 -4.09 7.96
C HIS A 97 20.54 -4.04 6.70
N ILE A 98 19.23 -4.14 6.89
CA ILE A 98 18.20 -3.91 5.88
C ILE A 98 17.33 -2.72 6.30
N THR A 99 17.14 -1.78 5.39
CA THR A 99 16.15 -0.71 5.56
C THR A 99 14.75 -1.29 5.43
N CYS A 100 14.01 -1.23 6.52
CA CYS A 100 12.63 -1.68 6.63
C CYS A 100 11.70 -0.48 6.82
N PHE A 101 10.41 -0.68 6.56
CA PHE A 101 9.39 0.28 6.97
C PHE A 101 8.62 -0.29 8.15
N ALA A 102 8.45 0.50 9.21
CA ALA A 102 7.74 0.12 10.41
C ALA A 102 6.53 1.02 10.60
N LEU A 103 5.39 0.43 10.91
CA LEU A 103 4.17 1.13 11.30
C LEU A 103 3.90 0.94 12.78
N GLN A 104 3.41 1.96 13.45
CA GLN A 104 2.94 1.82 14.83
C GLN A 104 1.82 0.77 14.91
N SER A 105 1.91 -0.14 15.88
CA SER A 105 0.89 -1.16 16.08
C SER A 105 -0.45 -0.51 16.40
N MET A 106 -1.47 -0.79 15.59
CA MET A 106 -2.83 -0.34 15.85
C MET A 106 -3.56 -1.33 16.74
N GLY A 107 -3.64 -0.98 18.03
CA GLY A 107 -4.34 -1.78 19.03
C GLY A 107 -3.63 -3.06 19.47
N ASN A 108 -4.30 -3.77 20.39
CA ASN A 108 -3.83 -5.02 20.98
C ASN A 108 -4.41 -6.27 20.30
N ALA A 109 -5.50 -6.10 19.52
CA ALA A 109 -6.14 -7.20 18.81
C ALA A 109 -5.26 -7.71 17.67
N VAL A 110 -5.35 -9.01 17.37
CA VAL A 110 -4.70 -9.60 16.20
C VAL A 110 -5.56 -9.26 14.97
N PRO A 111 -5.05 -8.47 14.00
CA PRO A 111 -5.82 -8.17 12.80
C PRO A 111 -6.19 -9.46 12.07
N THR A 112 -7.45 -9.56 11.65
CA THR A 112 -7.93 -10.73 10.87
C THR A 112 -8.01 -10.35 9.40
N PRO A 113 -7.24 -11.01 8.50
CA PRO A 113 -7.30 -10.69 7.08
C PRO A 113 -8.66 -11.07 6.51
N LEU A 114 -9.25 -10.17 5.72
CA LEU A 114 -10.44 -10.50 4.94
C LEU A 114 -10.00 -11.06 3.59
N THR A 115 -10.43 -12.29 3.30
CA THR A 115 -10.21 -12.91 1.99
C THR A 115 -11.23 -12.43 0.98
N ILE A 116 -11.02 -12.72 -0.30
CA ILE A 116 -11.95 -12.37 -1.39
C ILE A 116 -13.38 -12.88 -1.13
N ASN A 117 -13.51 -14.06 -0.51
CA ASN A 117 -14.78 -14.68 -0.20
C ASN A 117 -15.27 -14.26 1.19
N ILE A 118 -15.79 -13.03 1.28
CA ILE A 118 -16.40 -12.52 2.52
C ILE A 118 -17.86 -12.98 2.66
N THR A 119 -18.35 -13.05 3.89
CA THR A 119 -19.77 -13.29 4.17
C THR A 119 -20.62 -12.08 3.77
N HIS A 120 -21.93 -12.28 3.61
CA HIS A 120 -22.87 -11.18 3.36
C HIS A 120 -22.78 -10.09 4.45
N GLN A 121 -22.67 -10.50 5.72
CA GLN A 121 -22.52 -9.57 6.84
C GLN A 121 -21.24 -8.72 6.70
N GLN A 122 -20.09 -9.36 6.46
CA GLN A 122 -18.81 -8.66 6.26
C GLN A 122 -18.87 -7.69 5.08
N ARG A 123 -19.58 -8.06 4.02
CA ARG A 123 -19.81 -7.17 2.88
C ARG A 123 -20.62 -5.94 3.27
N THR A 124 -21.71 -6.12 4.01
CA THR A 124 -22.53 -5.01 4.50
C THR A 124 -21.72 -4.06 5.39
N GLU A 125 -20.88 -4.60 6.25
CA GLU A 125 -20.00 -3.80 7.13
C GLU A 125 -18.96 -3.01 6.33
N LEU A 126 -18.31 -3.64 5.33
CA LEU A 126 -17.38 -2.94 4.44
C LEU A 126 -18.09 -1.84 3.63
N LEU A 127 -19.30 -2.09 3.12
CA LEU A 127 -20.08 -1.10 2.37
C LEU A 127 -20.45 0.14 3.22
N ALA A 128 -20.54 -0.02 4.54
CA ALA A 128 -20.77 1.06 5.51
C ALA A 128 -19.47 1.78 5.93
N TRP A 129 -18.30 1.23 5.61
CA TRP A 129 -17.02 1.83 5.94
C TRP A 129 -16.75 3.05 5.06
N SER A 130 -16.86 4.25 5.64
CA SER A 130 -16.76 5.54 4.94
C SER A 130 -15.54 5.67 4.00
N PRO A 131 -14.31 5.24 4.38
CA PRO A 131 -13.12 5.31 3.52
C PRO A 131 -13.10 4.34 2.34
N LEU A 132 -14.06 3.40 2.22
CA LEU A 132 -14.04 2.36 1.19
C LEU A 132 -13.89 2.90 -0.25
N PRO A 133 -14.66 3.91 -0.71
CA PRO A 133 -14.49 4.43 -2.08
C PRO A 133 -13.10 5.03 -2.31
N LEU A 134 -12.55 5.72 -1.32
CA LEU A 134 -11.23 6.34 -1.38
C LEU A 134 -10.13 5.28 -1.47
N LEU A 135 -10.22 4.23 -0.65
CA LEU A 135 -9.27 3.11 -0.70
C LEU A 135 -9.35 2.33 -2.03
N ILE A 136 -10.54 2.16 -2.59
CA ILE A 136 -10.70 1.59 -3.92
C ILE A 136 -9.98 2.46 -4.96
N GLY A 137 -10.13 3.78 -4.89
CA GLY A 137 -9.40 4.73 -5.72
C GLY A 137 -7.89 4.63 -5.55
N ILE A 138 -7.38 4.64 -4.32
CA ILE A 138 -5.94 4.47 -4.03
C ILE A 138 -5.42 3.16 -4.61
N ASN A 139 -6.13 2.05 -4.43
CA ASN A 139 -5.74 0.74 -4.97
C ASN A 139 -5.65 0.78 -6.50
N GLU A 140 -6.54 1.53 -7.16
CA GLU A 140 -6.49 1.70 -8.60
C GLU A 140 -5.30 2.58 -9.05
N ILE A 141 -5.08 3.72 -8.39
CA ILE A 141 -3.98 4.65 -8.69
C ILE A 141 -2.64 3.94 -8.57
N THR A 142 -2.47 3.25 -7.45
CA THR A 142 -1.24 2.55 -7.09
C THR A 142 -1.09 1.18 -7.75
N CYS A 143 -2.12 0.71 -8.47
CA CYS A 143 -2.16 -0.62 -9.09
C CYS A 143 -1.92 -1.73 -8.06
N LEU A 144 -2.55 -1.63 -6.88
CA LEU A 144 -2.47 -2.64 -5.84
C LEU A 144 -2.99 -3.98 -6.37
N ASN A 145 -2.22 -5.04 -6.17
CA ASN A 145 -2.60 -6.40 -6.52
C ASN A 145 -2.55 -7.33 -5.30
N ALA A 146 -3.11 -6.88 -4.17
CA ALA A 146 -3.18 -7.67 -2.95
C ALA A 146 -4.46 -8.53 -2.95
N ARG A 147 -4.31 -9.82 -2.61
CA ARG A 147 -5.44 -10.76 -2.44
C ARG A 147 -6.26 -10.49 -1.17
N ALA A 148 -5.64 -9.85 -0.17
CA ALA A 148 -6.27 -9.44 1.09
C ALA A 148 -5.96 -7.97 1.36
N PRO A 149 -6.64 -7.03 0.67
CA PRO A 149 -6.32 -5.60 0.77
C PRO A 149 -6.74 -4.98 2.11
N VAL A 150 -7.54 -5.68 2.91
CA VAL A 150 -8.15 -5.15 4.14
C VAL A 150 -8.07 -6.17 5.28
N MET A 151 -7.82 -5.68 6.48
CA MET A 151 -7.86 -6.45 7.72
C MET A 151 -8.91 -5.86 8.65
N ARG A 152 -9.59 -6.73 9.38
CA ARG A 152 -10.50 -6.35 10.46
C ARG A 152 -9.73 -6.22 11.75
N ILE A 153 -9.87 -5.09 12.46
CA ILE A 153 -9.24 -4.87 13.78
C ILE A 153 -10.24 -4.95 14.93
N ASN A 154 -11.52 -4.70 14.68
CA ASN A 154 -12.62 -4.95 15.62
C ASN A 154 -13.95 -5.16 14.87
N ASP A 155 -15.08 -5.21 15.58
CA ASP A 155 -16.39 -5.55 15.01
C ASP A 155 -16.84 -4.59 13.89
N HIS A 156 -16.32 -3.36 13.80
CA HIS A 156 -16.72 -2.40 12.75
C HIS A 156 -15.57 -1.58 12.16
N GLU A 157 -14.32 -1.88 12.52
CA GLU A 157 -13.14 -1.17 12.04
C GLU A 157 -12.26 -2.06 11.16
N PHE A 158 -11.89 -1.46 10.05
CA PHE A 158 -11.08 -2.05 9.01
C PHE A 158 -9.85 -1.19 8.78
N ILE A 159 -8.77 -1.82 8.33
CA ILE A 159 -7.50 -1.17 8.02
C ILE A 159 -6.94 -1.78 6.73
N ALA A 160 -6.14 -1.04 5.97
CA ALA A 160 -5.48 -1.54 4.77
C ALA A 160 -3.94 -1.41 4.90
N PRO A 161 -3.26 -2.21 5.74
CA PRO A 161 -1.87 -1.97 6.07
C PRO A 161 -0.88 -2.45 4.99
N ASP A 162 -1.26 -3.36 4.10
CA ASP A 162 -0.32 -4.00 3.16
C ASP A 162 -0.20 -3.23 1.83
N GLY A 163 0.72 -2.26 1.82
CA GLY A 163 1.11 -1.53 0.62
C GLY A 163 2.18 -2.24 -0.22
N ALA A 164 2.72 -3.38 0.22
CA ALA A 164 3.92 -3.94 -0.42
C ALA A 164 3.71 -4.32 -1.89
N GLN A 165 2.47 -4.64 -2.26
CA GLN A 165 2.07 -5.09 -3.60
C GLN A 165 1.61 -3.97 -4.55
N ILE A 166 1.70 -2.70 -4.15
CA ILE A 166 1.49 -1.62 -5.11
C ILE A 166 2.58 -1.64 -6.19
N LEU A 167 2.29 -1.00 -7.33
CA LEU A 167 3.25 -0.78 -8.40
C LEU A 167 3.83 -2.07 -9.01
N GLY A 168 3.23 -3.23 -8.74
CA GLY A 168 3.71 -4.55 -9.17
C GLY A 168 4.58 -5.28 -8.14
N GLY A 169 4.58 -4.84 -6.88
CA GLY A 169 5.33 -5.48 -5.79
C GLY A 169 6.76 -4.98 -5.64
N GLU A 170 7.56 -5.63 -4.79
CA GLU A 170 8.96 -5.20 -4.53
C GLU A 170 9.92 -5.33 -5.74
N TYR A 171 9.48 -6.01 -6.82
CA TYR A 171 10.29 -6.35 -7.99
C TYR A 171 10.00 -5.49 -9.23
N TRP A 172 9.24 -4.41 -9.10
CA TRP A 172 8.95 -3.57 -10.26
C TRP A 172 10.24 -2.92 -10.82
N THR A 173 10.19 -2.63 -12.11
CA THR A 173 11.19 -1.86 -12.87
C THR A 173 10.49 -0.70 -13.56
N ILE A 174 11.23 0.32 -14.01
CA ILE A 174 10.68 1.42 -14.82
C ILE A 174 9.87 0.86 -16.02
N HIS A 175 10.37 -0.20 -16.66
CA HIS A 175 9.69 -0.84 -17.77
C HIS A 175 8.38 -1.52 -17.37
N SER A 176 8.37 -2.25 -16.25
CA SER A 176 7.14 -2.88 -15.76
C SER A 176 6.11 -1.83 -15.32
N LEU A 177 6.54 -0.71 -14.71
CA LEU A 177 5.66 0.40 -14.34
C LEU A 177 4.93 1.03 -15.54
N LYS A 178 5.63 1.18 -16.68
CA LYS A 178 5.05 1.68 -17.93
C LYS A 178 3.95 0.75 -18.48
N ARG A 179 4.12 -0.57 -18.30
CA ARG A 179 3.19 -1.60 -18.77
C ARG A 179 2.08 -1.93 -17.77
N LEU A 180 2.30 -1.65 -16.50
CA LEU A 180 1.34 -1.91 -15.43
C LEU A 180 0.10 -1.06 -15.68
N SER A 181 -1.00 -1.69 -16.08
CA SER A 181 -2.25 -0.99 -16.39
C SER A 181 -3.20 -1.11 -15.21
N ASN A 182 -4.34 -1.76 -15.41
CA ASN A 182 -5.34 -1.95 -14.38
C ASN A 182 -5.18 -3.35 -13.79
N THR A 183 -4.62 -3.41 -12.58
CA THR A 183 -4.67 -4.62 -11.76
C THR A 183 -6.10 -4.90 -11.33
N TYR A 184 -6.37 -6.11 -10.87
CA TYR A 184 -7.68 -6.47 -10.36
C TYR A 184 -7.88 -5.84 -8.98
N ASN A 185 -8.86 -4.95 -8.86
CA ASN A 185 -9.17 -4.28 -7.61
C ASN A 185 -10.00 -5.22 -6.71
N HIS A 186 -9.30 -6.08 -5.97
CA HIS A 186 -9.91 -7.09 -5.11
C HIS A 186 -10.89 -6.49 -4.08
N LEU A 187 -10.60 -5.28 -3.58
CA LEU A 187 -11.49 -4.60 -2.63
C LEU A 187 -12.84 -4.25 -3.27
N ALA A 188 -12.83 -3.71 -4.48
CA ALA A 188 -14.05 -3.42 -5.23
C ALA A 188 -14.82 -4.70 -5.60
N TYR A 189 -14.11 -5.80 -5.87
CA TYR A 189 -14.74 -7.09 -6.14
C TYR A 189 -15.38 -7.71 -4.90
N MET A 190 -14.73 -7.66 -3.73
CA MET A 190 -15.26 -8.17 -2.46
C MET A 190 -16.63 -7.58 -2.13
N VAL A 191 -16.85 -6.31 -2.48
CA VAL A 191 -18.10 -5.58 -2.21
C VAL A 191 -19.07 -5.52 -3.40
N ASP A 192 -18.85 -6.34 -4.43
CA ASP A 192 -19.64 -6.41 -5.67
C ASP A 192 -19.78 -5.06 -6.41
N TRP A 193 -18.78 -4.19 -6.32
CA TRP A 193 -18.75 -2.90 -7.03
C TRP A 193 -18.21 -2.99 -8.44
N VAL A 194 -17.53 -4.09 -8.77
CA VAL A 194 -17.19 -4.49 -10.13
C VAL A 194 -17.85 -5.82 -10.45
N ASP A 195 -18.05 -6.12 -11.73
CA ASP A 195 -18.49 -7.43 -12.18
C ASP A 195 -17.33 -8.46 -12.25
N ALA A 196 -17.63 -9.67 -12.73
CA ALA A 196 -16.64 -10.73 -12.89
C ALA A 196 -15.51 -10.38 -13.88
N LEU A 197 -15.74 -9.42 -14.80
CA LEU A 197 -14.75 -8.92 -15.76
C LEU A 197 -13.97 -7.70 -15.20
N GLY A 198 -14.29 -7.26 -13.98
CA GLY A 198 -13.70 -6.10 -13.35
C GLY A 198 -14.23 -4.77 -13.92
N ILE A 199 -15.42 -4.76 -14.52
CA ILE A 199 -16.09 -3.56 -15.00
C ILE A 199 -16.86 -2.92 -13.83
N PRO A 200 -16.60 -1.65 -13.47
CA PRO A 200 -17.34 -0.98 -12.41
C PRO A 200 -18.83 -0.87 -12.69
N ARG A 201 -19.64 -1.13 -11.67
CA ARG A 201 -21.09 -0.86 -11.71
C ARG A 201 -21.32 0.64 -11.62
N GLU A 202 -22.35 1.15 -12.30
CA GLU A 202 -22.60 2.61 -12.40
C GLU A 202 -22.69 3.31 -11.03
N HIS A 203 -23.45 2.75 -10.09
CA HIS A 203 -23.55 3.34 -8.74
C HIS A 203 -22.20 3.39 -8.01
N ALA A 204 -21.34 2.39 -8.19
CA ALA A 204 -20.01 2.35 -7.60
C ALA A 204 -19.08 3.35 -8.26
N LYS A 205 -19.17 3.49 -9.59
CA LYS A 205 -18.44 4.48 -10.38
C LYS A 205 -18.73 5.89 -9.89
N VAL A 206 -20.01 6.25 -9.72
CA VAL A 206 -20.41 7.54 -9.17
C VAL A 206 -19.80 7.77 -7.79
N ARG A 207 -19.87 6.79 -6.89
CA ARG A 207 -19.33 6.91 -5.52
C ARG A 207 -17.81 7.06 -5.48
N VAL A 208 -17.08 6.23 -6.21
CA VAL A 208 -15.60 6.26 -6.24
C VAL A 208 -15.12 7.54 -6.90
N LEU A 209 -15.69 7.94 -8.05
CA LEU A 209 -15.32 9.19 -8.70
C LEU A 209 -15.63 10.39 -7.80
N ALA A 210 -16.81 10.45 -7.17
CA ALA A 210 -17.18 11.55 -6.28
C ALA A 210 -16.23 11.65 -5.08
N ALA A 211 -15.82 10.51 -4.50
CA ALA A 211 -14.87 10.49 -3.39
C ALA A 211 -13.45 10.88 -3.82
N CYS A 212 -13.04 10.54 -5.04
CA CYS A 212 -11.70 10.80 -5.56
C CYS A 212 -11.57 12.12 -6.36
N ILE A 213 -12.53 13.05 -6.29
CA ILE A 213 -12.39 14.42 -6.80
C ILE A 213 -11.58 15.23 -5.78
N HIS A 214 -10.48 15.85 -6.22
CA HIS A 214 -9.42 16.34 -5.32
C HIS A 214 -9.68 17.68 -4.66
N THR A 215 -9.09 17.80 -3.46
CA THR A 215 -8.94 18.99 -2.62
C THR A 215 -7.45 19.36 -2.49
N HIS A 216 -7.13 20.48 -1.81
CA HIS A 216 -5.75 20.90 -1.50
C HIS A 216 -4.92 19.80 -0.82
N ASP A 217 -5.55 19.01 0.05
CA ASP A 217 -4.90 17.98 0.84
C ASP A 217 -4.17 16.92 -0.04
N GLN A 218 -4.60 16.70 -1.30
CA GLN A 218 -3.94 15.72 -2.18
C GLN A 218 -2.58 16.20 -2.64
N ILE A 219 -2.47 17.51 -2.86
CA ILE A 219 -1.25 18.17 -3.31
C ILE A 219 -0.20 18.02 -2.21
N ASP A 220 -0.58 18.31 -0.95
CA ASP A 220 0.30 18.18 0.21
C ASP A 220 0.80 16.73 0.41
N ALA A 221 -0.10 15.75 0.28
CA ALA A 221 0.28 14.34 0.38
C ALA A 221 1.23 13.90 -0.74
N MET A 222 1.02 14.42 -1.95
CA MET A 222 1.88 14.14 -3.09
C MET A 222 3.24 14.82 -2.97
N ASP A 223 3.31 16.04 -2.44
CA ASP A 223 4.55 16.78 -2.20
C ASP A 223 5.41 16.07 -1.15
N GLU A 224 4.81 15.61 -0.05
CA GLU A 224 5.51 14.80 0.97
C GLU A 224 6.02 13.49 0.36
N LEU A 225 5.20 12.82 -0.46
CA LEU A 225 5.62 11.60 -1.14
C LEU A 225 6.80 11.85 -2.07
N ILE A 226 6.73 12.91 -2.90
CA ILE A 226 7.80 13.32 -3.81
C ILE A 226 9.07 13.68 -3.03
N HIS A 227 8.96 14.29 -1.86
CA HIS A 227 10.09 14.58 -0.98
C HIS A 227 10.85 13.30 -0.57
N TRP A 228 10.13 12.22 -0.24
CA TRP A 228 10.76 10.99 0.26
C TRP A 228 11.34 10.07 -0.82
N LEU A 229 10.75 10.04 -2.03
CA LEU A 229 11.15 9.07 -3.06
C LEU A 229 12.66 9.08 -3.39
N PRO A 230 13.35 10.23 -3.56
CA PRO A 230 14.78 10.26 -3.87
C PRO A 230 15.68 9.67 -2.77
N TYR A 231 15.22 9.65 -1.52
CA TYR A 231 15.97 9.04 -0.41
C TYR A 231 15.83 7.51 -0.37
N LEU A 232 14.83 6.97 -1.06
CA LEU A 232 14.49 5.54 -1.02
C LEU A 232 14.78 4.82 -2.32
N LEU A 233 14.80 5.55 -3.44
CA LEU A 233 14.93 5.01 -4.77
C LEU A 233 15.99 5.79 -5.54
N PRO A 234 16.68 5.15 -6.52
CA PRO A 234 17.45 5.88 -7.51
C PRO A 234 16.61 6.97 -8.21
N ASP A 235 17.22 8.08 -8.61
CA ASP A 235 16.50 9.25 -9.16
C ASP A 235 15.55 8.88 -10.31
N GLU A 236 15.98 8.02 -11.25
CA GLU A 236 15.14 7.58 -12.37
C GLU A 236 13.91 6.78 -11.91
N ASP A 237 14.08 5.94 -10.88
CA ASP A 237 13.01 5.15 -10.28
C ASP A 237 12.04 6.06 -9.52
N ALA A 238 12.54 7.02 -8.74
CA ALA A 238 11.74 8.01 -8.04
C ALA A 238 10.88 8.83 -9.01
N GLN A 239 11.47 9.34 -10.09
CA GLN A 239 10.75 10.10 -11.10
C GLN A 239 9.71 9.23 -11.84
N ALA A 240 10.03 7.97 -12.13
CA ALA A 240 9.09 7.05 -12.77
C ALA A 240 7.86 6.79 -11.90
N VAL A 241 8.05 6.61 -10.59
CA VAL A 241 6.96 6.42 -9.61
C VAL A 241 6.12 7.69 -9.49
N ALA A 242 6.74 8.85 -9.28
CA ALA A 242 6.02 10.13 -9.19
C ALA A 242 5.16 10.37 -10.45
N ASN A 243 5.74 10.22 -11.64
CA ASN A 243 5.02 10.35 -12.90
C ASN A 243 3.85 9.36 -13.03
N LYS A 244 4.01 8.13 -12.54
CA LYS A 244 2.96 7.10 -12.59
C LYS A 244 1.77 7.49 -11.71
N LEU A 245 2.02 7.91 -10.48
CA LEU A 245 1.00 8.30 -9.52
C LEU A 245 0.27 9.57 -9.98
N SER A 246 1.00 10.61 -10.40
CA SER A 246 0.41 11.87 -10.86
C SER A 246 -0.48 11.70 -12.08
N LYS A 247 -0.09 10.86 -13.06
CA LYS A 247 -0.94 10.58 -14.23
C LYS A 247 -2.26 9.89 -13.89
N ARG A 248 -2.31 9.18 -12.76
CA ARG A 248 -3.49 8.40 -12.34
C ARG A 248 -4.25 9.07 -11.21
N SER A 249 -3.78 10.18 -10.65
CA SER A 249 -4.36 10.80 -9.46
C SER A 249 -5.86 11.08 -9.62
N ASN A 250 -6.31 11.52 -10.80
CA ASN A 250 -7.71 11.76 -11.17
C ASN A 250 -8.48 10.52 -11.64
N LEU A 251 -7.94 9.32 -11.42
CA LEU A 251 -8.42 8.05 -11.96
C LEU A 251 -8.48 8.00 -13.50
N GLU A 252 -7.85 8.94 -14.20
CA GLU A 252 -7.83 8.98 -15.66
C GLU A 252 -7.07 7.78 -16.23
N GLY A 253 -7.63 7.18 -17.28
CA GLY A 253 -7.08 5.96 -17.88
C GLY A 253 -7.20 4.72 -16.99
N THR A 254 -7.99 4.79 -15.91
CA THR A 254 -8.34 3.64 -15.07
C THR A 254 -9.70 3.06 -15.46
N ARG A 255 -10.11 1.96 -14.80
CA ARG A 255 -11.44 1.36 -15.00
C ARG A 255 -12.58 2.31 -14.61
N TRP A 256 -12.32 3.23 -13.68
CA TRP A 256 -13.32 4.14 -13.10
C TRP A 256 -13.54 5.38 -13.95
N LYS A 257 -12.50 5.86 -14.63
CA LYS A 257 -12.56 6.94 -15.62
C LYS A 257 -11.70 6.56 -16.83
N PRO A 258 -12.20 5.69 -17.73
CA PRO A 258 -11.50 5.34 -18.95
C PRO A 258 -11.13 6.61 -19.72
N ALA A 259 -9.96 6.64 -20.35
CA ALA A 259 -9.61 7.76 -21.23
C ALA A 259 -10.67 7.85 -22.32
N ASP A 260 -11.16 9.06 -22.63
CA ASP A 260 -12.13 9.27 -23.70
C ASP A 260 -11.63 8.54 -24.95
N SER A 261 -12.46 7.64 -25.46
CA SER A 261 -12.18 6.74 -26.58
C SER A 261 -12.16 7.49 -27.91
N ALA A 262 -11.36 8.56 -28.01
CA ALA A 262 -11.06 9.28 -29.24
C ALA A 262 -9.71 8.86 -29.88
N GLN A 263 -8.95 7.95 -29.27
CA GLN A 263 -7.66 7.48 -29.82
C GLN A 263 -7.48 5.96 -29.91
N MET A 264 -8.53 5.16 -29.66
CA MET A 264 -8.48 3.68 -29.79
C MET A 264 -9.22 3.13 -31.02
N GLN A 265 -9.47 3.95 -32.05
CA GLN A 265 -10.00 3.49 -33.35
C GLN A 265 -8.93 3.36 -34.46
N SER A 266 -7.64 3.61 -34.21
CA SER A 266 -6.61 3.56 -35.26
C SER A 266 -5.66 2.36 -35.24
N SER A 267 -5.84 1.36 -34.37
CA SER A 267 -5.01 0.14 -34.43
C SER A 267 -5.81 -1.15 -34.30
N GLY A 268 -6.33 -1.62 -35.44
CA GLY A 268 -6.23 -3.04 -35.77
C GLY A 268 -7.51 -3.87 -35.72
N LEU A 269 -8.52 -3.50 -36.51
CA LEU A 269 -9.20 -4.52 -37.32
C LEU A 269 -8.25 -4.85 -38.49
N ARG A 270 -7.52 -5.97 -38.36
CA ARG A 270 -7.05 -6.74 -39.51
C ARG A 270 -7.42 -8.19 -39.25
N HIS A 271 -8.46 -8.60 -39.96
CA HIS A 271 -8.63 -9.99 -40.40
C HIS A 271 -7.46 -10.42 -41.28
#